data_AF-A0A6I2KZN5-F1
#
_entry.id   AF-A0A6I2KZN5-F1
#
_cell.length_a   1.000
_cell.length_b   1.000
_cell.length_c   1.000
_cell.angle_alpha   90.00
_cell.angle_beta   90.00
_cell.angle_gamma   90.00
#
_symmetry.space_group_name_H-M   'P 1'
#
loop_
_entity.id
_entity.type
_entity.pdbx_description
1 polymer ?
#
loop_
_entity_poly.entity_id
_entity_poly.type
_entity_poly.pdbx_seq_one_letter_code
_entity_poly.pdbx_strand_id
1 'polypeptide(L)' 'MSTVPDEKGHQSEPVTVSKTEDPLALARARRLAALKAAEGLWKDRTDIAKDGVQVQEQLRDEWR' A
#
# COMPACT_ATOMS: atom_id res chain seq x y z
N MET A 1 -12.43 24.29 -59.98
CA MET A 1 -11.02 23.92 -59.74
C MET A 1 -10.86 23.69 -58.26
N SER A 2 -10.78 22.42 -57.85
CA SER A 2 -10.58 22.00 -56.47
C SER A 2 -9.10 21.73 -56.24
N THR A 3 -8.50 22.36 -55.22
CA THR A 3 -7.25 21.92 -54.61
C THR A 3 -7.28 22.32 -53.13
N VAL A 4 -7.51 21.33 -52.26
CA VAL A 4 -7.25 21.42 -50.82
C VAL A 4 -5.82 20.90 -50.61
N PRO A 5 -4.92 21.64 -49.95
CA PRO A 5 -3.54 21.19 -49.79
C PRO A 5 -3.38 20.19 -48.63
N ASP A 6 -2.82 19.04 -49.01
CA ASP A 6 -1.85 18.17 -48.34
C ASP A 6 -1.74 18.17 -46.81
N GLU A 7 -2.04 17.00 -46.25
CA GLU A 7 -1.77 16.61 -44.87
C GLU A 7 -0.25 16.51 -44.63
N LYS A 8 0.29 17.46 -43.86
CA LYS A 8 1.67 17.34 -43.34
C LYS A 8 1.67 16.53 -42.05
N GLY A 9 2.48 15.47 -42.10
CA GLY A 9 2.54 14.37 -41.13
C GLY A 9 2.78 14.78 -39.68
N HIS A 10 2.05 14.09 -38.81
CA HIS A 10 2.39 13.96 -37.40
C HIS A 10 3.65 13.11 -37.29
N GLN A 11 4.81 13.75 -37.14
CA GLN A 11 5.95 13.08 -36.53
C GLN A 11 5.69 13.00 -35.02
N SER A 12 5.18 11.87 -34.58
CA SER A 12 5.16 11.51 -33.16
C SER A 12 6.57 11.11 -32.74
N GLU A 13 7.28 12.04 -32.11
CA GLU A 13 8.54 11.75 -31.40
C GLU A 13 8.31 10.63 -30.38
N PRO A 14 9.31 9.75 -30.13
CA PRO A 14 9.17 8.71 -29.13
C PRO A 14 9.09 9.36 -27.76
N VAL A 15 7.89 9.37 -27.18
CA VAL A 15 7.67 9.72 -25.78
C VAL A 15 8.51 8.74 -24.96
N THR A 16 9.67 9.23 -24.55
CA THR A 16 10.54 8.50 -23.63
C THR A 16 9.80 8.60 -22.31
N VAL A 17 8.98 7.59 -22.00
CA VAL A 17 8.34 7.46 -20.69
C VAL A 17 9.47 7.17 -19.72
N SER A 18 10.15 8.23 -19.29
CA SER A 18 10.99 8.20 -18.11
C SER A 18 10.16 7.54 -17.03
N LYS A 19 10.67 6.40 -16.56
CA LYS A 19 10.10 5.57 -15.50
C LYS A 19 10.10 6.38 -14.20
N THR A 20 9.25 7.39 -14.11
CA THR A 20 8.81 7.96 -12.86
C THR A 20 8.08 6.82 -12.17
N GLU A 21 8.67 6.34 -11.08
CA GLU A 21 8.04 5.31 -10.26
C GLU A 21 6.60 5.74 -9.98
N ASP A 22 5.65 4.91 -10.38
CA ASP A 22 4.24 5.15 -10.12
C ASP A 22 4.10 5.48 -8.62
N PRO A 23 3.64 6.68 -8.24
CA PRO A 23 3.57 7.11 -6.84
C PRO A 23 2.78 6.11 -5.98
N LEU A 24 1.84 5.39 -6.60
CA LEU A 24 1.07 4.34 -5.94
C LEU A 24 1.91 3.10 -5.61
N ALA A 25 2.83 2.70 -6.49
CA ALA A 25 3.74 1.59 -6.25
C ALA A 25 4.69 1.89 -5.08
N LEU A 26 5.21 3.11 -5.03
CA LEU A 26 6.07 3.59 -3.94
C LEU A 26 5.32 3.69 -2.60
N ALA A 27 4.06 4.13 -2.61
CA ALA A 27 3.20 4.11 -1.42
C ALA A 27 2.96 2.68 -0.90
N ARG A 28 2.71 1.72 -1.80
CA ARG A 28 2.55 0.29 -1.44
C ARG A 28 3.82 -0.30 -0.85
N ALA A 29 4.98 0.00 -1.42
CA ALA A 29 6.27 -0.47 -0.91
C ALA A 29 6.52 0.01 0.52
N ARG A 30 6.25 1.30 0.80
CA ARG A 30 6.35 1.88 2.16
C ARG A 30 5.42 1.19 3.15
N ARG A 31 4.16 0.98 2.76
CA ARG A 31 3.18 0.28 3.61
C ARG A 31 3.63 -1.14 3.93
N LEU A 32 4.08 -1.89 2.93
CA LEU A 32 4.53 -3.26 3.11
C LEU A 32 5.78 -3.35 4.00
N ALA A 33 6.73 -2.43 3.86
CA ALA A 33 7.89 -2.34 4.75
C ALA A 33 7.48 -2.08 6.20
N ALA A 34 6.54 -1.15 6.43
CA ALA A 34 6.01 -0.89 7.77
C ALA A 34 5.28 -2.10 8.38
N LEU A 35 4.48 -2.81 7.58
CA LEU A 35 3.80 -4.03 8.03
C LEU A 35 4.79 -5.15 8.39
N LYS A 36 5.83 -5.34 7.59
CA LYS A 36 6.91 -6.31 7.89
C LYS A 36 7.69 -5.93 9.14
N ALA A 37 7.96 -4.64 9.37
CA ALA A 37 8.63 -4.18 10.58
C ALA A 37 7.76 -4.40 11.83
N ALA A 38 6.44 -4.32 11.70
CA ALA A 38 5.49 -4.58 12.78
C ALA A 38 5.15 -6.07 12.96
N GLU A 39 5.52 -6.93 12.00
CA GLU A 39 5.24 -8.35 12.05
C GLU A 39 5.95 -8.99 13.24
N GLY A 40 5.17 -9.67 14.10
CA GLY A 40 5.72 -10.32 15.29
C GLY A 40 6.02 -9.38 16.46
N LEU A 41 5.82 -8.06 16.32
CA LEU A 41 6.08 -7.08 17.38
C LEU A 41 5.39 -7.42 18.71
N TRP A 42 4.24 -8.09 18.66
CA TRP A 42 3.46 -8.48 19.84
C TRP A 42 3.40 -9.98 20.08
N LYS A 43 4.12 -10.80 19.30
CA LYS A 43 4.04 -12.27 19.38
C LYS A 43 4.47 -12.81 20.75
N ASP A 44 5.53 -12.23 21.31
CA ASP A 44 6.16 -12.69 22.55
C ASP A 44 5.91 -11.74 23.73
N ARG A 45 4.97 -10.80 23.59
CA ARG A 45 4.53 -9.97 24.71
C ARG A 45 3.80 -10.83 25.73
N THR A 46 4.28 -10.77 26.98
CA THR A 46 3.71 -11.48 28.12
C THR A 46 2.86 -10.58 29.01
N ASP A 47 2.91 -9.27 28.77
CA ASP A 47 2.21 -8.23 29.53
C ASP A 47 0.78 -7.97 29.03
N ILE A 48 0.46 -8.41 27.82
CA ILE A 48 -0.89 -8.38 27.27
C ILE A 48 -1.38 -9.82 27.10
N ALA A 49 -2.64 -10.05 27.47
CA ALA A 49 -3.30 -11.32 27.20
C ALA A 49 -3.31 -11.61 25.69
N LYS A 50 -2.89 -12.82 25.33
CA LYS A 50 -2.82 -13.28 23.94
C LYS A 50 -4.19 -13.53 23.32
N ASP A 51 -5.18 -13.76 24.17
CA ASP A 51 -6.55 -14.09 23.80
C ASP A 51 -7.52 -13.10 24.44
N GLY A 52 -8.35 -12.46 23.62
CA GLY A 52 -9.40 -11.56 24.10
C GLY A 52 -10.45 -12.29 24.95
N VAL A 53 -10.65 -13.59 24.76
CA VAL A 53 -11.57 -14.39 25.58
C VAL A 53 -11.06 -14.52 27.01
N GLN A 54 -9.76 -14.80 27.19
CA GLN A 54 -9.14 -14.87 28.52
C GLN A 54 -9.26 -13.55 29.29
N VAL A 55 -9.13 -12.40 28.60
CA VAL A 55 -9.36 -11.09 29.22
C VAL A 55 -10.80 -10.96 29.70
N GLN A 56 -11.76 -11.36 28.87
CA GLN A 56 -13.18 -11.27 29.23
C GLN A 56 -13.58 -12.22 30.35
N GLU A 57 -12.90 -13.36 30.50
CA GLU A 57 -13.08 -14.28 31.61
C GLU A 57 -12.52 -13.69 32.91
N GLN A 58 -11.28 -13.19 32.89
CA GLN A 58 -10.65 -12.52 34.05
C GLN A 58 -11.52 -11.37 34.57
N LEU A 59 -12.00 -10.49 33.67
CA LEU A 59 -12.88 -9.38 34.05
C LEU A 59 -14.20 -9.84 34.66
N ARG A 60 -14.74 -11.00 34.22
CA ARG A 60 -15.98 -11.55 34.77
C ARG A 60 -15.77 -12.14 36.16
N ASP A 61 -14.63 -12.77 36.39
CA ASP A 61 -14.28 -13.34 37.69
C ASP A 61 -13.98 -12.25 38.73
N GLU A 62 -13.40 -11.12 38.31
CA GLU A 62 -13.18 -9.95 39.19
C GLU A 62 -14.49 -9.32 39.71
N TRP A 63 -15.60 -9.50 39.01
CA TRP A 63 -16.89 -8.88 39.34
C TRP A 63 -17.84 -9.78 40.14
N ARG A 64 -17.41 -11.00 40.47
CA ARG A 64 -18.15 -11.93 41.35
C ARG A 64 -17.75 -11.78 42.81
#